data_AF-A0A371BSM0-F1
#
_entry.id   AF-A0A371BSM0-F1
#
_cell.length_a   1.000
_cell.length_b   1.000
_cell.length_c   1.000
_cell.angle_alpha   90.00
_cell.angle_beta   90.00
_cell.angle_gamma   90.00
#
_symmetry.space_group_name_H-M   'P 1'
#
loop_
_entity.id
_entity.type
_entity.pdbx_description
1 polymer ?
#
loop_
_entity_poly.entity_id
_entity_poly.type
_entity_poly.pdbx_seq_one_letter_code
_entity_poly.pdbx_strand_id
1 'polypeptide(L)'
;MSSKITASNQGSPSNQGTVRTPQNENKLSGSIVLFVIIMALFLGAVYSLSFLTLGNPWPMAVCLGLFALAFWIPQTILGRSDSAGEH
;
A
#
# COMPACT_ATOMS: atom_id res chain seq x y z
N MET A 1 45.00 -16.85 42.43
CA MET A 1 44.87 -16.81 40.96
C MET A 1 44.57 -15.38 40.57
N SER A 2 45.42 -14.78 39.75
CA SER A 2 45.50 -13.34 39.49
C SER A 2 44.54 -12.95 38.36
N SER A 3 43.51 -12.16 38.67
CA SER A 3 42.56 -11.63 37.68
C SER A 3 43.23 -10.53 36.86
N LYS A 4 43.67 -10.85 35.64
CA LYS A 4 44.03 -9.86 34.62
C LYS A 4 42.74 -9.31 34.03
N ILE A 5 42.23 -8.23 34.62
CA ILE A 5 41.19 -7.39 34.03
C ILE A 5 41.89 -6.57 32.93
N THR A 6 41.83 -7.06 31.68
CA THR A 6 42.23 -6.27 30.52
C THR A 6 41.06 -5.39 30.13
N ALA A 7 41.15 -4.11 30.50
CA ALA A 7 40.29 -3.06 30.01
C ALA A 7 40.62 -2.77 28.54
N SER A 8 39.80 -3.25 27.61
CA SER A 8 39.74 -2.70 26.25
C SER A 8 38.68 -1.61 26.22
N ASN A 9 39.08 -0.42 26.64
CA ASN A 9 38.40 0.83 26.32
C ASN A 9 38.59 1.10 24.83
N GLN A 10 37.62 0.70 24.01
CA GLN A 10 37.54 1.16 22.64
C GLN A 10 36.15 1.79 22.44
N GLY A 11 36.09 3.08 22.80
CA GLY A 11 35.04 3.95 22.33
C GLY A 11 35.01 3.91 20.80
N SER A 12 33.86 3.56 20.25
CA SER A 12 33.42 4.07 18.95
C SER A 12 32.30 5.07 19.22
N PRO A 13 32.57 6.38 19.17
CA PRO A 13 31.50 7.36 19.04
C PRO A 13 30.99 7.33 17.59
N SER A 14 29.72 7.66 17.40
CA SER A 14 29.08 7.94 16.09
C SER A 14 28.63 6.75 15.22
N ASN A 15 27.71 5.94 15.73
CA ASN A 15 26.54 5.61 14.92
C ASN A 15 25.31 5.44 15.82
N GLN A 16 24.88 6.54 16.43
CA GLN A 16 23.47 6.66 16.80
C GLN A 16 22.70 6.75 15.48
N GLY A 17 22.49 5.60 14.83
CA GLY A 17 21.43 5.44 13.87
C GLY A 17 20.19 5.87 14.61
N THR A 18 19.72 7.08 14.32
CA THR A 18 18.41 7.56 14.77
C THR A 18 17.48 6.43 14.42
N VAL A 19 16.93 5.73 15.42
CA VAL A 19 15.78 4.87 15.22
C VAL A 19 14.68 5.87 14.85
N ARG A 20 14.66 6.24 13.57
CA ARG A 20 13.51 6.84 12.94
C ARG A 20 12.50 5.72 13.02
N THR A 21 11.72 5.71 14.11
CA THR A 21 10.38 5.15 14.00
C THR A 21 9.85 5.69 12.69
N PRO A 22 9.52 4.84 11.71
CA PRO A 22 8.88 5.31 10.49
C PRO A 22 7.67 6.10 10.96
N GLN A 23 7.82 7.43 11.00
CA GLN A 23 6.74 8.32 11.31
C GLN A 23 5.78 8.04 10.19
N ASN A 24 4.67 7.43 10.58
CA ASN A 24 3.54 7.03 9.79
C ASN A 24 3.17 8.17 8.83
N GLU A 25 3.85 8.23 7.69
CA GLU A 25 3.61 9.25 6.68
C GLU A 25 2.14 9.13 6.32
N ASN A 26 1.41 10.22 6.57
CA ASN A 26 -0.02 10.19 6.84
C ASN A 26 -0.77 9.35 5.78
N LYS A 27 -1.18 8.13 6.17
CA LYS A 27 -1.99 7.23 5.31
C LYS A 27 -3.33 7.86 4.90
N LEU A 28 -3.69 9.02 5.44
CA LEU A 28 -4.91 9.76 5.08
C LEU A 28 -4.96 10.05 3.57
N SER A 29 -3.85 10.49 2.97
CA SER A 29 -3.79 10.76 1.53
C SER A 29 -3.99 9.48 0.71
N GLY A 30 -3.26 8.41 1.04
CA GLY A 30 -3.43 7.10 0.39
C GLY A 30 -4.83 6.52 0.57
N SER A 31 -5.45 6.72 1.74
CA SER A 31 -6.80 6.27 2.05
C SER A 31 -7.87 7.07 1.31
N ILE A 32 -7.71 8.40 1.17
CA ILE A 32 -8.58 9.24 0.33
C ILE A 32 -8.51 8.81 -1.13
N VAL A 33 -7.29 8.59 -1.65
CA VAL A 33 -7.10 8.18 -3.05
C VAL A 33 -7.76 6.82 -3.29
N LEU A 34 -7.56 5.86 -2.38
CA LEU A 34 -8.19 4.55 -2.46
C LEU A 34 -9.72 4.66 -2.39
N PHE A 35 -10.26 5.51 -1.52
CA PHE A 35 -11.70 5.74 -1.41
C PHE A 35 -12.30 6.28 -2.72
N VAL A 36 -11.68 7.30 -3.32
CA VAL A 36 -12.16 7.91 -4.58
C VAL A 36 -12.14 6.87 -5.71
N ILE A 37 -11.10 6.03 -5.77
CA ILE A 37 -10.99 4.97 -6.77
C ILE A 37 -12.09 3.94 -6.61
N ILE A 38 -12.30 3.41 -5.39
CA ILE A 38 -13.35 2.43 -5.13
C ILE A 38 -14.74 3.01 -5.38
N MET A 39 -14.97 4.28 -5.02
CA MET A 39 -16.21 4.99 -5.35
C MET A 39 -16.42 5.08 -6.86
N ALA A 40 -15.41 5.48 -7.64
CA ALA A 40 -15.53 5.56 -9.09
C ALA A 40 -15.85 4.20 -9.72
N LEU A 41 -15.22 3.12 -9.25
CA LEU A 41 -15.48 1.76 -9.72
C LEU A 41 -16.88 1.28 -9.34
N PHE A 42 -17.36 1.61 -8.15
CA PHE A 42 -18.72 1.32 -7.71
C PHE A 42 -19.76 2.03 -8.58
N LEU A 43 -19.59 3.34 -8.81
CA LEU A 43 -20.47 4.11 -9.69
C LEU A 43 -20.44 3.59 -11.13
N GLY A 44 -19.26 3.20 -11.62
CA GLY A 44 -19.11 2.58 -12.94
C GLY A 44 -19.85 1.24 -13.05
N ALA A 45 -19.85 0.43 -11.99
CA ALA A 45 -20.59 -0.83 -11.95
C ALA A 45 -22.10 -0.60 -11.94
N VAL A 46 -22.59 0.34 -11.11
CA VAL A 46 -24.01 0.74 -11.09
C VAL A 46 -24.47 1.29 -12.44
N TYR A 47 -23.63 2.11 -13.09
CA TYR A 47 -23.89 2.61 -14.44
C TYR A 47 -23.93 1.47 -15.46
N SER A 48 -22.99 0.52 -15.40
CA SER A 48 -22.96 -0.63 -16.32
C SER A 48 -24.21 -1.52 -16.17
N LEU A 49 -24.64 -1.77 -14.93
CA LEU A 49 -25.85 -2.54 -14.63
C LEU A 49 -27.12 -1.84 -15.14
N SER A 50 -27.13 -0.50 -15.20
CA SER A 50 -28.25 0.28 -15.73
C SER A 50 -28.47 0.07 -17.24
N PHE A 51 -27.43 -0.35 -17.97
CA PHE A 51 -27.48 -0.63 -19.42
C PHE A 51 -27.40 -2.12 -19.75
N LEU A 52 -27.42 -3.02 -18.75
CA LEU A 52 -27.28 -4.45 -18.96
C LEU A 52 -28.52 -5.02 -19.68
N THR A 53 -28.38 -5.22 -20.99
CA THR A 53 -29.41 -5.78 -21.86
C THR A 53 -28.89 -7.02 -22.57
N LEU A 54 -29.76 -8.02 -22.77
CA LEU A 54 -29.40 -9.31 -23.39
C LEU A 54 -28.95 -9.16 -24.86
N GLY A 55 -29.29 -8.04 -25.49
CA GLY A 55 -28.92 -7.72 -26.87
C GLY A 55 -27.55 -7.05 -27.04
N ASN A 56 -26.91 -6.60 -25.95
CA ASN A 56 -25.62 -5.89 -26.05
C ASN A 56 -24.68 -6.33 -24.93
N PRO A 57 -23.63 -7.12 -25.20
CA PRO A 57 -22.73 -7.65 -24.17
C PRO A 57 -21.71 -6.65 -23.63
N TRP A 58 -21.56 -5.48 -24.26
CA TRP A 58 -20.63 -4.42 -23.85
C TRP A 58 -20.75 -3.99 -22.36
N PRO A 59 -21.95 -3.76 -21.79
CA PRO A 59 -22.11 -3.41 -20.38
C PRO A 59 -21.61 -4.49 -19.43
N MET A 60 -21.72 -5.76 -19.83
CA MET A 60 -21.16 -6.89 -19.09
C MET A 60 -19.62 -6.86 -19.12
N ALA A 61 -19.02 -6.60 -20.28
CA ALA A 61 -17.56 -6.48 -20.40
C ALA A 61 -17.00 -5.33 -19.57
N VAL A 62 -17.67 -4.17 -19.57
CA VAL A 62 -17.30 -3.02 -18.74
C VAL A 62 -17.41 -3.36 -17.25
N CYS A 63 -18.50 -4.03 -16.84
CA CYS A 63 -18.69 -4.47 -15.46
C CYS A 63 -17.56 -5.40 -14.99
N LEU A 64 -17.13 -6.35 -15.82
CA LEU A 64 -16.04 -7.28 -15.50
C LEU A 64 -14.67 -6.57 -15.47
N GLY A 65 -14.41 -5.64 -16.37
CA GLY A 65 -13.18 -4.84 -16.37
C GLY A 65 -13.08 -3.94 -15.12
N LEU A 66 -14.18 -3.31 -14.73
CA LEU A 66 -14.27 -2.53 -13.49
C LEU A 66 -14.05 -3.41 -12.25
N PHE A 67 -14.60 -4.63 -12.24
CA PHE A 67 -14.36 -5.60 -11.18
C PHE A 67 -12.87 -5.97 -11.11
N ALA A 68 -12.24 -6.33 -12.23
CA ALA A 68 -10.82 -6.65 -12.27
C ALA A 68 -9.94 -5.49 -11.77
N LEU A 69 -10.25 -4.25 -12.18
CA LEU A 69 -9.59 -3.04 -11.68
C LEU A 69 -9.82 -2.82 -10.18
N ALA A 70 -11.00 -3.15 -9.66
CA ALA A 70 -11.31 -3.05 -8.24
C ALA A 70 -10.46 -3.96 -7.37
N PHE A 71 -10.02 -5.11 -7.89
CA PHE A 71 -9.06 -5.97 -7.19
C PHE A 71 -7.62 -5.57 -7.49
N TRP A 72 -7.32 -5.16 -8.71
CA TRP A 72 -5.96 -4.82 -9.13
C TRP A 72 -5.44 -3.58 -8.43
N ILE A 73 -6.23 -2.49 -8.35
CA ILE A 73 -5.75 -1.20 -7.82
C ILE A 73 -5.39 -1.28 -6.32
N PRO A 74 -6.23 -1.85 -5.44
CA PRO A 74 -5.86 -2.05 -4.04
C PRO A 74 -4.65 -2.97 -3.89
N GLN A 75 -4.55 -4.06 -4.68
CA GLN A 75 -3.37 -4.94 -4.66
C GLN A 75 -2.11 -4.19 -5.07
N THR A 76 -2.20 -3.32 -6.06
CA THR A 76 -1.13 -2.45 -6.54
C THR A 76 -0.70 -1.44 -5.48
N ILE A 77 -1.62 -0.80 -4.76
CA ILE A 77 -1.28 0.26 -3.79
C ILE A 77 -0.84 -0.34 -2.43
N LEU A 78 -1.53 -1.38 -1.96
CA LEU A 78 -1.26 -2.02 -0.66
C LEU A 78 -0.07 -2.98 -0.73
N GLY A 79 0.12 -3.70 -1.84
CA GLY A 79 1.24 -4.63 -2.01
C GLY A 79 2.61 -3.95 -2.14
N ARG A 80 2.64 -2.65 -2.43
CA ARG A 80 3.87 -1.83 -2.45
C ARG A 80 4.21 -1.23 -1.09
N SER A 81 3.26 -1.24 -0.17
CA SER A 81 3.39 -0.55 1.11
C SER A 81 4.31 -1.29 2.10
N ASP A 82 4.79 -2.49 1.76
CA ASP A 82 5.60 -3.37 2.63
C ASP A 82 7.09 -3.45 2.25
N SER A 83 7.54 -2.86 1.12
CA SER A 83 8.98 -2.86 0.69
C SER A 83 9.68 -1.50 0.73
N ALA A 84 9.06 -0.47 1.31
CA ALA A 84 9.67 0.87 1.40
C ALA A 84 10.55 1.07 2.65
N GLY A 85 11.23 0.02 3.13
CA GLY A 85 11.93 0.04 4.42
C GLY A 85 13.00 -1.02 4.61
N GLU A 86 13.85 -1.27 3.60
CA GLU A 86 15.14 -1.94 3.81
C GLU A 86 16.16 -1.50 2.76
N HIS A 87 16.78 -0.32 2.96
CA HIS A 87 18.11 -0.01 2.41
C HIS A 87 18.71 1.19 3.14
#